data_AF-A0A379FCS7-F1
#
_entry.id   AF-A0A379FCS7-F1
#
_cell.length_a   1.000
_cell.length_b   1.000
_cell.length_c   1.000
_cell.angle_alpha   90.00
_cell.angle_beta   90.00
_cell.angle_gamma   90.00
#
_symmetry.space_group_name_H-M   'P 1'
#
loop_
_entity.id
_entity.type
_entity.pdbx_description
1 polymer ?
#
loop_
_entity_poly.entity_id
_entity_poly.type
_entity_poly.pdbx_seq_one_letter_code
_entity_poly.pdbx_strand_id
1 'polypeptide(L)' 'MKLFVPLLIMNNHVVPISDDLYTQSECNKRAEYLMSVRNVNVICGEVWNGE' A
#
# COMPACT_ATOMS: atom_id res chain seq x y z
N MET A 1 -9.46 -11.04 10.20
CA MET A 1 -9.07 -10.97 8.78
C MET A 1 -8.21 -9.73 8.62
N LYS A 2 -7.01 -9.83 8.03
CA LYS A 2 -6.10 -8.68 7.89
C LYS A 2 -6.41 -7.93 6.59
N LEU A 3 -6.40 -6.60 6.66
CA LEU A 3 -6.60 -5.73 5.51
C LEU A 3 -5.35 -4.90 5.29
N PHE A 4 -5.05 -4.60 4.02
CA PHE A 4 -3.84 -3.92 3.61
C PHE A 4 -4.17 -2.72 2.72
N VAL A 5 -3.35 -1.69 2.84
CA VAL A 5 -3.42 -0.47 2.03
C VAL A 5 -2.07 -0.22 1.36
N PRO A 6 -2.03 0.16 0.08
CA PRO A 6 -0.79 0.58 -0.57
C PRO A 6 -0.34 1.94 -0.03
N LEU A 7 0.93 2.01 0.39
CA LEU A 7 1.57 3.16 1.00
C LEU A 7 2.75 3.61 0.14
N LEU A 8 2.74 4.88 -0.25
CA LEU A 8 3.86 5.54 -0.91
C LEU A 8 4.89 5.96 0.14
N ILE A 9 6.15 5.62 -0.10
CA ILE A 9 7.29 6.04 0.71
C ILE A 9 8.01 7.17 -0.01
N MET A 10 8.05 8.35 0.61
CA MET A 10 8.71 9.52 0.05
C MET A 10 9.23 10.43 1.16
N ASN A 11 10.51 10.82 1.10
CA ASN A 11 11.12 11.78 2.02
C ASN A 11 10.85 11.47 3.51
N ASN A 12 11.00 10.22 3.93
CA ASN A 12 10.67 9.72 5.28
C ASN A 12 9.18 9.81 5.68
N HIS A 13 8.29 10.14 4.76
CA HIS A 13 6.84 10.06 4.94
C HIS A 13 6.29 8.77 4.35
N VAL A 14 5.18 8.31 4.94
CA VAL A 14 4.40 7.16 4.52
C VAL A 14 2.98 7.66 4.27
N VAL A 15 2.50 7.58 3.02
CA VAL A 15 1.23 8.17 2.61
C VAL A 15 0.37 7.11 1.93
N PRO A 16 -0.90 6.89 2.34
CA PRO A 16 -1.79 5.98 1.63
C PRO A 16 -2.08 6.49 0.21
N ILE A 17 -2.02 5.59 -0.76
CA ILE A 17 -2.26 5.88 -2.18
C ILE A 17 -3.74 5.67 -2.54
N SER A 18 -4.46 4.90 -1.73
CA SER A 18 -5.90 4.66 -1.87
C SER A 18 -6.52 4.47 -0.48
N ASP A 19 -7.82 4.75 -0.37
CA ASP A 19 -8.65 4.41 0.80
C ASP A 19 -9.22 2.98 0.71
N ASP A 20 -9.04 2.31 -0.44
CA ASP A 20 -9.47 0.93 -0.63
C ASP A 20 -8.64 -0.03 0.25
N LEU A 21 -9.32 -1.04 0.78
CA LEU A 21 -8.72 -2.10 1.57
C LEU A 21 -8.64 -3.39 0.76
N TYR A 22 -7.47 -4.01 0.81
CA TYR A 22 -7.14 -5.18 0.01
C TYR A 22 -6.73 -6.36 0.88
N THR A 23 -6.84 -7.56 0.33
CA THR A 23 -6.04 -8.69 0.84
C THR A 23 -4.55 -8.43 0.58
N GLN A 24 -3.67 -9.17 1.26
CA GLN A 24 -2.23 -9.02 1.06
C GLN A 24 -1.81 -9.27 -0.40
N SER A 25 -2.38 -10.30 -1.05
CA SER A 25 -2.05 -10.64 -2.44
C SER A 25 -2.48 -9.55 -3.42
N GLU A 26 -3.67 -8.99 -3.25
CA GLU A 26 -4.18 -7.90 -4.09
C GLU A 26 -3.35 -6.63 -3.91
N CYS A 27 -3.01 -6.29 -2.66
CA CYS A 27 -2.16 -5.14 -2.39
C CYS A 27 -0.78 -5.29 -3.05
N ASN A 28 -0.13 -6.45 -2.92
CA ASN A 28 1.19 -6.69 -3.50
C ASN A 28 1.17 -6.53 -5.04
N LYS A 29 0.17 -7.14 -5.71
CA LYS A 29 0.00 -6.99 -7.17
C LYS A 29 -0.17 -5.53 -7.57
N ARG A 30 -0.91 -4.75 -6.77
CA ARG A 30 -1.11 -3.32 -7.02
C ARG A 30 0.16 -2.51 -6.79
N ALA A 31 0.94 -2.81 -5.74
CA ALA A 31 2.22 -2.18 -5.46
C ALA A 31 3.23 -2.47 -6.59
N GLU A 32 3.36 -3.73 -7.01
CA GLU A 32 4.20 -4.15 -8.15
C GLU A 32 3.80 -3.41 -9.43
N TYR A 33 2.51 -3.37 -9.74
CA TYR A 33 2.01 -2.61 -10.88
C TYR A 33 2.41 -1.13 -10.81
N LEU A 34 2.14 -0.46 -9.69
CA LEU A 34 2.47 0.96 -9.50
C LEU A 34 3.98 1.23 -9.67
N MET A 35 4.84 0.36 -9.13
CA MET A 35 6.29 0.46 -9.27
C MET A 35 6.78 0.12 -10.68
N SER A 36 6.05 -0.70 -11.44
CA SER A 36 6.39 -1.01 -12.85
C SER A 36 6.06 0.13 -13.81
N VAL A 37 5.02 0.93 -13.52
CA VAL A 37 4.59 2.04 -14.39
C VAL A 37 5.10 3.41 -13.95
N ARG A 38 5.57 3.53 -12.70
CA ARG A 38 6.09 4.77 -12.13
C ARG A 38 7.32 4.50 -11.28
N ASN A 39 8.29 5.41 -11.31
CA ASN A 39 9.47 5.36 -10.46
C ASN A 39 9.15 5.83 -9.02
N VAL A 40 8.38 5.02 -8.29
CA VAL A 40 7.93 5.26 -6.91
C VAL A 40 8.28 4.07 -6.03
N ASN A 41 8.36 4.27 -4.72
CA ASN A 41 8.51 3.18 -3.75
C ASN A 41 7.18 2.95 -3.03
N VAL A 42 6.52 1.82 -3.29
CA VAL A 42 5.22 1.48 -2.74
C VAL A 42 5.30 0.20 -1.94
N ILE A 43 4.78 0.21 -0.72
CA ILE A 43 4.68 -0.96 0.16
C ILE A 43 3.22 -1.23 0.53
N CYS A 44 2.94 -2.41 1.07
CA CYS A 44 1.64 -2.74 1.64
C CYS A 44 1.68 -2.68 3.16
N GLY A 45 0.93 -1.75 3.75
CA GLY A 45 0.78 -1.64 5.20
C GLY A 45 -0.46 -2.36 5.70
N GLU A 46 -0.34 -3.12 6.77
CA GLU A 46 -1.49 -3.71 7.47
C GLU A 46 -2.28 -2.60 8.18
N VAL A 47 -3.59 -2.55 7.92
CA VAL A 47 -4.49 -1.61 8.58
C VAL A 47 -4.97 -2.23 9.89
N TRP A 48 -4.67 -1.54 10.98
CA TRP A 48 -5.21 -1.84 12.29
C TRP A 48 -6.37 -0.89 12.54
N ASN A 49 -7.60 -1.41 12.60
CA ASN A 49 -8.70 -0.68 13.21
C ASN A 49 -8.45 -0.66 14.71
N GLY A 50 -7.78 0.38 15.20
CA GLY A 50 -7.67 0.62 16.64
C GLY A 50 -9.03 1.04 17.18
N GLU A 51 -9.57 0.26 18.11
CA GLU A 51 -10.29 0.84 19.25
C GLU A 51 -9.26 1.31 20.28
#